data_AF-A0A2V5UVE6-F1
#
_entry.id   AF-A0A2V5UVE6-F1
#
_cell.length_a   1.000
_cell.length_b   1.000
_cell.length_c   1.000
_cell.angle_alpha   90.00
_cell.angle_beta   90.00
_cell.angle_gamma   90.00
#
_symmetry.space_group_name_H-M   'P 1'
#
loop_
_entity.id
_entity.type
_entity.pdbx_description
1 polymer ?
#
loop_
_entity_poly.entity_id
_entity_poly.type
_entity_poly.pdbx_seq_one_letter_code
_entity_poly.pdbx_strand_id
1 'polypeptide(L)' 'MQISLRILAPLSLTALVLLSASAARAAETPMMKAVVAHEYGGPEVLKFEDVPRPEPKENEALVRVIASGVNPADPLTLSG' A
#
# COMPACT_ATOMS: atom_id res chain seq x y z
N MET A 1 0.03 -9.51 57.85
CA MET A 1 -0.29 -8.11 57.48
C MET A 1 0.11 -7.91 56.02
N GLN A 2 -0.90 -7.69 55.16
CA GLN A 2 -0.95 -7.21 53.74
C GLN A 2 0.39 -6.98 52.99
N ILE A 3 0.71 -7.72 51.91
CA ILE A 3 0.33 -7.53 50.47
C ILE A 3 0.92 -6.26 49.81
N SER A 4 1.73 -6.43 48.75
CA SER A 4 1.43 -5.80 47.44
C SER A 4 2.36 -6.25 46.32
N LEU A 5 1.73 -6.98 45.39
CA LEU A 5 2.19 -7.35 44.06
C LEU A 5 2.21 -6.08 43.18
N ARG A 6 3.36 -5.73 42.60
CA ARG A 6 3.51 -4.52 41.79
C ARG A 6 2.76 -4.66 40.46
N ILE A 7 1.91 -3.66 40.25
CA ILE A 7 0.93 -3.44 39.19
C ILE A 7 1.57 -3.53 37.79
N LEU A 8 1.01 -4.43 36.98
CA LEU A 8 1.06 -4.41 35.52
C LEU A 8 0.27 -3.16 35.05
N ALA A 9 0.95 -2.19 34.44
CA ALA A 9 0.29 -1.00 33.89
C ALA A 9 -0.70 -1.41 32.78
N PRO A 10 -1.94 -0.88 32.74
CA PRO A 10 -2.86 -1.18 31.66
C PRO A 10 -2.38 -0.46 30.40
N LEU A 11 -1.91 -1.21 29.40
CA LEU A 11 -1.81 -0.68 28.03
C LEU A 11 -3.22 -0.25 27.61
N SER A 12 -3.43 1.06 27.55
CA SER A 12 -4.73 1.70 27.42
C SER A 12 -5.41 1.38 26.08
N LEU A 13 -6.69 1.01 26.15
CA LEU A 13 -7.60 0.70 25.04
C LEU A 13 -7.65 1.83 23.97
N THR A 14 -7.29 3.05 24.32
CA THR A 14 -7.14 4.18 23.38
C THR A 14 -6.07 3.98 22.32
N ALA A 15 -4.96 3.28 22.62
CA ALA A 15 -3.93 2.98 21.62
C ALA A 15 -4.45 2.00 20.54
N LEU A 16 -5.35 1.08 20.93
CA LEU A 16 -5.92 0.08 20.03
C LEU A 16 -6.91 0.70 19.02
N VAL A 17 -7.69 1.70 19.46
CA VAL A 17 -8.68 2.40 18.60
C VAL A 17 -8.00 3.29 17.54
N LEU A 18 -6.91 3.98 17.90
CA LEU A 18 -6.15 4.80 16.96
C LEU A 18 -5.45 3.96 15.88
N LEU A 19 -4.97 2.76 16.22
CA LEU A 19 -4.37 1.85 15.26
C LEU A 19 -5.41 1.27 14.27
N SER A 20 -6.63 1.00 14.75
CA SER A 20 -7.72 0.43 13.94
C SER A 20 -8.28 1.41 12.90
N ALA A 21 -8.36 2.71 13.22
CA ALA A 21 -8.95 3.71 12.32
C ALA A 21 -8.12 3.99 11.06
N SER A 22 -6.78 3.90 11.13
CA SER A 22 -5.90 4.12 9.98
C SER A 22 -5.98 3.01 8.94
N ALA A 23 -6.21 1.76 9.36
CA ALA A 23 -6.29 0.61 8.47
C ALA A 23 -7.59 0.60 7.65
N ALA A 24 -8.71 1.04 8.24
CA ALA A 24 -10.02 1.02 7.61
C ALA A 24 -10.16 2.03 6.45
N ARG A 25 -9.50 3.20 6.53
CA ARG A 25 -9.56 4.23 5.47
C ARG A 25 -8.83 3.80 4.20
N ALA A 26 -7.88 2.87 4.30
CA ALA A 26 -7.15 2.37 3.17
C ALA A 26 -8.00 1.40 2.31
N ALA A 27 -9.24 1.05 2.63
CA ALA A 27 -10.01 0.02 1.92
C ALA A 27 -11.04 0.56 0.89
N GLU A 28 -10.92 1.80 0.41
CA GLU A 28 -12.05 2.49 -0.24
C GLU A 28 -12.40 2.05 -1.69
N THR A 29 -11.54 1.30 -2.43
CA THR A 29 -11.89 0.75 -3.78
C THR A 29 -11.08 -0.52 -4.12
N PRO A 30 -11.70 -1.60 -4.65
CA PRO A 30 -10.99 -2.83 -5.05
C PRO A 30 -10.13 -2.68 -6.31
N MET A 31 -10.34 -1.60 -7.07
CA MET A 31 -9.62 -1.27 -8.29
C MET A 31 -8.78 0.01 -8.08
N MET A 32 -7.67 0.12 -8.80
CA MET A 32 -6.83 1.31 -8.89
C MET A 32 -6.49 1.61 -10.35
N LYS A 33 -6.13 2.86 -10.66
CA LYS A 33 -5.60 3.20 -11.99
C LYS A 33 -4.13 2.85 -12.11
N ALA A 34 -3.71 2.30 -13.23
CA ALA A 34 -2.31 2.03 -13.56
C ALA A 34 -2.01 2.28 -15.04
N VAL A 35 -0.74 2.53 -15.35
CA VAL A 35 -0.22 2.47 -16.72
C VAL A 35 0.33 1.05 -16.94
N VAL A 36 -0.22 0.32 -17.89
CA VAL A 36 0.06 -1.10 -18.12
C VAL A 36 0.52 -1.32 -19.57
N ALA A 37 1.59 -2.09 -19.74
CA ALA A 37 1.99 -2.65 -21.03
C ALA A 37 1.60 -4.13 -21.06
N HIS A 38 0.78 -4.53 -22.05
CA HIS A 38 0.40 -5.94 -22.25
C HIS A 38 1.32 -6.67 -23.24
N GLU A 39 2.15 -5.91 -23.96
CA GLU A 39 3.10 -6.39 -24.96
C GLU A 39 4.33 -5.47 -24.99
N TYR A 40 5.45 -5.98 -25.52
CA TYR A 40 6.65 -5.17 -25.73
C TYR A 40 6.49 -4.25 -26.94
N GLY A 41 7.10 -3.07 -26.90
CA GLY A 41 7.05 -2.10 -27.98
C GLY A 41 7.50 -0.70 -27.57
N GLY A 42 7.12 0.29 -28.38
CA GLY A 42 7.31 1.70 -28.05
C GLY A 42 6.26 2.21 -27.04
N PRO A 43 6.27 3.50 -26.68
CA PRO A 43 5.34 4.08 -25.70
C PRO A 43 3.86 3.91 -26.05
N GLU A 44 3.52 3.66 -27.33
CA GLU A 44 2.17 3.39 -27.82
C GLU A 44 1.51 2.14 -27.21
N VAL A 45 2.28 1.21 -26.64
CA VAL A 45 1.74 0.00 -25.99
C VAL A 45 1.21 0.27 -24.57
N LEU A 46 1.53 1.44 -24.00
CA LEU A 46 1.11 1.82 -22.64
C LEU A 46 -0.36 2.22 -22.60
N LYS A 47 -1.13 1.57 -21.73
CA LYS A 47 -2.57 1.83 -21.53
C LYS A 47 -2.85 2.30 -20.11
N PHE A 48 -3.66 3.34 -19.97
CA PHE A 48 -4.14 3.81 -18.67
C PHE A 48 -5.47 3.16 -18.34
N GLU A 49 -5.48 2.22 -17.39
CA GLU A 49 -6.61 1.32 -17.14
C GLU A 49 -6.85 1.09 -15.63
N ASP A 50 -8.03 0.57 -15.30
CA ASP A 50 -8.33 0.08 -13.96
C ASP A 50 -7.79 -1.34 -13.78
N VAL A 51 -6.99 -1.57 -12.75
CA VAL A 51 -6.45 -2.87 -12.36
C VAL A 51 -6.82 -3.20 -10.92
N PRO A 52 -6.84 -4.49 -10.52
CA PRO A 52 -7.02 -4.85 -9.13
C PRO A 52 -5.99 -4.16 -8.25
N ARG A 53 -6.46 -3.61 -7.14
CA ARG A 53 -5.59 -3.00 -6.15
C ARG A 53 -4.76 -4.09 -5.45
N PRO A 54 -3.43 -3.93 -5.33
CA PRO A 54 -2.59 -4.95 -4.71
C PRO A 54 -2.83 -5.02 -3.20
N GLU A 55 -2.80 -6.24 -2.67
CA GLU A 55 -2.80 -6.52 -1.25
C GLU A 55 -1.34 -6.73 -0.78
N PRO A 56 -0.83 -5.91 0.16
CA PRO A 56 0.55 -6.06 0.63
C PRO A 56 0.70 -7.32 1.51
N LYS A 57 1.85 -8.00 1.38
CA LYS A 57 2.24 -9.12 2.27
C LYS A 57 2.87 -8.61 3.57
N GLU A 58 3.25 -9.55 4.46
CA GLU A 58 3.76 -9.30 5.82
C GLU A 58 4.95 -8.31 5.91
N ASN A 59 5.71 -8.10 4.83
CA ASN A 59 6.86 -7.19 4.79
C ASN A 59 6.77 -6.13 3.67
N GLU A 60 5.57 -5.86 3.18
CA GLU A 60 5.32 -4.88 2.13
C GLU A 60 4.46 -3.73 2.66
N ALA A 61 4.62 -2.55 2.07
CA ALA A 61 3.75 -1.42 2.34
C ALA A 61 2.96 -1.06 1.09
N LEU A 62 1.66 -0.81 1.25
CA LEU A 62 0.82 -0.29 0.18
C LEU A 62 0.90 1.24 0.16
N VAL A 63 1.52 1.78 -0.88
CA VAL A 63 1.73 3.23 -1.02
C VAL A 63 0.67 3.82 -1.96
N ARG A 64 -0.01 4.88 -1.52
CA ARG A 64 -0.85 5.70 -2.40
C ARG A 64 0.04 6.66 -3.19
N VAL A 65 0.31 6.33 -4.45
CA VAL A 65 1.13 7.15 -5.36
C VAL A 65 0.40 8.45 -5.69
N ILE A 66 1.04 9.60 -5.42
CA ILE A 66 0.53 10.93 -5.79
C ILE A 66 1.20 11.45 -7.08
N ALA A 67 2.44 11.03 -7.33
CA ALA A 67 3.20 11.31 -8.55
C ALA A 67 4.22 10.18 -8.78
N SER A 68 4.58 9.95 -10.04
CA SER A 68 5.69 9.07 -10.44
C SER A 68 6.63 9.82 -11.37
N GLY A 69 7.93 9.59 -11.23
CA GLY A 69 8.93 10.02 -12.20
C GLY A 69 8.93 9.11 -13.43
N VAL A 70 9.37 9.65 -14.57
CA VAL A 70 9.74 8.88 -15.76
C VAL A 70 11.27 8.81 -15.79
N ASN A 71 11.80 7.61 -15.96
CA ASN A 71 13.23 7.32 -15.91
C ASN A 71 13.76 6.86 -17.27
N PRO A 72 15.07 7.04 -17.56
CA PRO A 72 15.69 6.50 -18.77
C PRO A 72 15.57 4.97 -18.93
N ALA A 73 15.32 4.24 -17.83
CA ALA A 73 15.13 2.80 -17.84
C ALA A 73 13.74 2.36 -18.31
N ASP A 74 12.75 3.25 -18.34
CA ASP A 74 11.37 2.88 -18.66
C ASP A 74 11.24 2.35 -20.10
N PRO A 75 11.82 2.99 -21.15
CA PRO A 75 11.79 2.44 -22.51
C PRO A 75 12.52 1.10 -22.64
N LEU A 76 13.56 0.86 -21.83
CA LEU A 76 14.29 -0.41 -21.83
C LEU A 76 13.41 -1.56 -21.28
N THR A 77 12.59 -1.26 -20.28
CA THR A 77 11.63 -2.23 -19.72
C THR A 77 10.54 -2.61 -20.72
N LEU A 78 10.20 -1.68 -21.63
CA LEU A 78 9.17 -1.89 -22.64
C LEU A 78 9.66 -2.60 -23.90
N SER A 79 10.97 -2.64 -24.17
CA SER A 79 11.50 -3.21 -25.41
C SER A 79 11.61 -4.74 -25.43
N GLY A 80 11.59 -5.39 -24.25
CA GLY A 80 11.81 -6.85 -24.11
C GLY A 80 13.26 -7.23 -23.95
#